data_AF-A0A3P7KNF5-F1
#
_entry.id   AF-A0A3P7KNF5-F1
#
_cell.length_a   1.000
_cell.length_b   1.000
_cell.length_c   1.000
_cell.angle_alpha   90.00
_cell.angle_beta   90.00
_cell.angle_gamma   90.00
#
_symmetry.space_group_name_H-M   'P 1'
#
loop_
_entity.id
_entity.type
_entity.pdbx_description
1 polymer ?
#
loop_
_entity_poly.entity_id
_entity_poly.type
_entity_poly.pdbx_seq_one_letter_code
_entity_poly.pdbx_strand_id
1 'polypeptide(L)'
;MFTSKEPLEKVVFGNIVIYDVVFTAGPLAILERFETHFPGKRILFGAEGYCWPDESLAPDYPLVGFGKRFLNSGLFLGYAKDFYKMITLRKVADDEDDQLYYTKIYLDEKLRNDLKIGLDSASRIFQNLNGVTDDVEVQFDEDTGEALVRLCNYFHLPKSSIFTFEK
;
A
#
# COMPACT_ATOMS: atom_id res chain seq x y z
N MET A 1 -10.15 14.14 24.12
CA MET A 1 -9.43 15.39 24.45
C MET A 1 -7.97 15.16 24.10
N PHE A 2 -7.55 15.49 22.88
CA PHE A 2 -6.15 15.41 22.47
C PHE A 2 -5.59 16.82 22.41
N THR A 3 -4.78 17.20 23.39
CA THR A 3 -4.08 18.47 23.39
C THR A 3 -2.57 18.26 23.36
N SER A 4 -1.99 18.88 22.33
CA SER A 4 -0.75 19.66 22.34
C SER A 4 0.47 19.09 21.60
N LYS A 5 0.86 19.91 20.60
CA LYS A 5 2.14 20.06 19.88
C LYS A 5 2.52 19.02 18.82
N GLU A 6 2.23 19.42 17.57
CA GLU A 6 2.88 19.16 16.27
C GLU A 6 1.82 18.82 15.20
N PRO A 7 1.26 19.79 14.45
CA PRO A 7 0.23 19.51 13.45
C PRO A 7 0.75 18.81 12.17
N LEU A 8 2.06 18.55 12.06
CA LEU A 8 2.73 18.24 10.78
C LEU A 8 3.21 16.79 10.62
N GLU A 9 3.17 15.96 11.67
CA GLU A 9 3.60 14.54 11.63
C GLU A 9 2.42 13.56 11.75
N LYS A 10 1.26 13.88 11.16
CA LYS A 10 0.17 12.91 11.09
C LYS A 10 0.42 11.94 9.95
N VAL A 11 0.62 10.66 10.28
CA VAL A 11 0.51 9.58 9.30
C VAL A 11 -0.97 9.38 8.98
N VAL A 12 -1.29 9.37 7.69
CA VAL A 12 -2.64 9.21 7.17
C VAL A 12 -2.71 7.86 6.46
N PHE A 13 -3.82 7.16 6.66
CA PHE A 13 -4.18 6.05 5.80
C PHE A 13 -5.03 6.61 4.68
N GLY A 14 -4.53 6.52 3.45
CA GLY A 14 -5.29 6.85 2.26
C GLY A 14 -5.89 5.58 1.69
N ASN A 15 -7.21 5.57 1.57
CA ASN A 15 -7.95 4.54 0.85
C ASN A 15 -9.04 5.25 0.03
N ILE A 16 -9.18 4.86 -1.22
CA ILE A 16 -10.19 5.39 -2.15
C ILE A 16 -11.47 4.55 -2.12
N VAL A 17 -11.36 3.25 -1.79
CA VAL A 17 -12.48 2.29 -1.75
C VAL A 17 -12.43 1.49 -0.44
N ILE A 18 -13.33 1.80 0.50
CA ILE A 18 -13.37 1.17 1.84
C ILE A 18 -14.24 -0.10 1.92
N TYR A 19 -14.89 -0.49 0.81
CA TYR A 19 -15.92 -1.53 0.83
C TYR A 19 -15.35 -2.94 0.94
N ASP A 20 -14.11 -3.14 0.50
CA ASP A 20 -13.46 -4.44 0.33
C ASP A 20 -12.13 -4.51 1.10
N VAL A 21 -12.02 -3.80 2.23
CA VAL A 21 -10.80 -3.74 3.04
C VAL A 21 -11.02 -4.25 4.46
N VAL A 22 -10.13 -5.14 4.90
CA VAL A 22 -10.10 -5.65 6.27
C VAL A 22 -8.75 -5.33 6.93
N PHE A 23 -8.81 -4.70 8.09
CA PHE A 23 -7.65 -4.49 8.95
C PHE A 23 -7.47 -5.69 9.89
N THR A 24 -6.29 -6.29 9.87
CA THR A 24 -5.92 -7.44 10.73
C THR A 24 -4.92 -7.05 11.82
N ALA A 25 -4.53 -5.78 11.88
CA ALA A 25 -3.64 -5.24 12.89
C ALA A 25 -4.07 -3.83 13.31
N GLY A 26 -3.79 -3.48 14.57
CA GLY A 26 -4.03 -2.12 15.08
C GLY A 26 -3.10 -1.07 14.47
N PRO A 27 -3.47 0.22 14.53
CA PRO A 27 -2.74 1.32 13.88
C PRO A 27 -1.27 1.43 14.31
N LEU A 28 -0.97 1.20 15.59
CA LEU A 28 0.41 1.26 16.10
C LEU A 28 1.30 0.19 15.47
N ALA A 29 0.79 -1.04 15.31
CA ALA A 29 1.55 -2.13 14.68
C ALA A 29 1.78 -1.86 13.18
N ILE A 30 0.83 -1.20 12.52
CA ILE A 30 0.99 -0.80 11.12
C ILE A 30 2.07 0.29 10.98
N LEU A 31 2.05 1.29 11.86
CA LEU A 31 3.06 2.34 11.88
C LEU A 31 4.46 1.79 12.16
N GLU A 32 4.59 0.90 13.15
CA GLU A 32 5.85 0.24 13.47
C GLU A 32 6.40 -0.54 12.27
N ARG A 33 5.54 -1.28 11.53
CA ARG A 33 5.93 -1.99 10.31
C ARG A 33 6.35 -1.04 9.21
N PHE A 34 5.65 0.09 9.04
CA PHE A 34 6.00 1.10 8.05
C PHE A 34 7.40 1.67 8.31
N GLU A 35 7.66 2.09 9.54
CA GLU A 35 8.94 2.66 9.93
C GLU A 35 10.07 1.64 9.88
N THR A 36 9.81 0.39 10.29
CA THR A 36 10.81 -0.68 10.34
C THR A 36 11.20 -1.18 8.95
N HIS A 37 10.22 -1.39 8.06
CA HIS A 37 10.46 -2.04 6.78
C HIS A 37 10.65 -1.09 5.60
N PHE A 38 10.24 0.17 5.74
CA PHE A 38 10.32 1.16 4.67
C PHE A 38 11.06 2.43 5.13
N PRO A 39 12.27 2.31 5.71
CA PRO A 39 13.01 3.44 6.23
C PRO A 39 13.26 4.48 5.13
N GLY A 40 12.99 5.74 5.45
CA GLY A 40 13.17 6.86 4.53
C GLY A 40 12.06 7.03 3.49
N LYS A 41 11.07 6.13 3.42
CA LYS A 41 9.86 6.36 2.62
C LYS A 41 8.92 7.30 3.34
N ARG A 42 8.19 8.11 2.58
CA ARG A 42 7.18 9.04 3.11
C ARG A 42 5.77 8.73 2.65
N ILE A 43 5.67 8.00 1.54
CA ILE A 43 4.46 7.47 0.96
C ILE A 43 4.76 6.02 0.54
N LEU A 44 3.87 5.11 0.88
CA LEU A 44 3.93 3.70 0.52
C LEU A 44 2.60 3.29 -0.11
N PHE A 45 2.65 2.78 -1.32
CA PHE A 45 1.50 2.16 -1.98
C PHE A 45 1.52 0.64 -1.80
N GLY A 46 0.34 0.04 -1.87
CA GLY A 46 0.21 -1.38 -2.17
C GLY A 46 0.90 -1.72 -3.49
N ALA A 47 1.28 -2.98 -3.62
CA ALA A 47 1.83 -3.52 -4.86
C ALA A 47 0.99 -4.69 -5.37
N GLU A 48 0.98 -4.90 -6.68
CA GLU A 48 0.29 -5.99 -7.36
C GLU A 48 1.11 -6.62 -8.50
N GLY A 49 0.63 -7.77 -8.99
CA GLY A 49 1.29 -8.55 -10.04
C GLY A 49 1.04 -8.05 -11.46
N TYR A 50 0.04 -7.17 -11.64
CA TYR A 50 -0.42 -6.72 -12.95
C TYR A 50 -0.15 -5.23 -13.16
N CYS A 51 0.34 -4.86 -14.34
CA CYS A 51 0.50 -3.46 -14.72
C CYS A 51 -0.82 -2.96 -15.30
N TRP A 52 -1.65 -2.34 -14.47
CA TRP A 52 -2.99 -1.86 -14.85
C TRP A 52 -3.10 -0.35 -14.60
N PRO A 53 -3.88 0.41 -15.40
CA PRO A 53 -4.64 -0.03 -16.57
C PRO A 53 -3.84 -0.09 -17.87
N ASP A 54 -2.64 0.47 -17.91
CA ASP A 54 -1.81 0.56 -19.10
C ASP A 54 -0.57 -0.35 -18.97
N GLU A 55 -0.65 -1.54 -19.56
CA GLU A 55 0.43 -2.53 -19.54
C GLU A 55 1.70 -2.05 -20.25
N SER A 56 1.59 -1.06 -21.16
CA SER A 56 2.74 -0.54 -21.90
C SER A 56 3.75 0.19 -21.01
N LEU A 57 3.34 0.57 -19.79
CA LEU A 57 4.18 1.21 -18.77
C LEU A 57 5.06 0.22 -17.98
N ALA A 58 4.83 -1.09 -18.13
CA ALA A 58 5.57 -2.11 -17.38
C ALA A 58 7.12 -2.03 -17.53
N PRO A 59 7.69 -1.67 -18.69
CA PRO A 59 9.13 -1.47 -18.83
C PRO A 59 9.68 -0.31 -17.98
N ASP A 60 8.88 0.72 -17.70
CA ASP A 60 9.32 1.94 -17.00
C ASP A 60 9.36 1.76 -15.47
N TYR A 61 8.69 0.74 -14.93
CA TYR A 61 8.76 0.41 -13.52
C TYR A 61 10.19 0.01 -13.11
N PRO A 62 10.69 0.43 -11.94
CA PRO A 62 11.92 -0.13 -11.39
C PRO A 62 11.85 -1.66 -11.29
N LEU A 63 12.97 -2.34 -11.51
CA LEU A 63 13.06 -3.77 -11.26
C LEU A 63 13.00 -4.03 -9.75
N VAL A 64 12.22 -5.03 -9.35
CA VAL A 64 12.14 -5.52 -7.98
C VAL A 64 12.85 -6.85 -7.89
N GLY A 65 13.73 -7.02 -6.89
CA GLY A 65 14.45 -8.28 -6.70
C GLY A 65 13.54 -9.41 -6.22
N PHE A 66 12.44 -9.07 -5.54
CA PHE A 66 11.48 -10.02 -4.99
C PHE A 66 10.11 -9.38 -4.79
N GLY A 67 9.05 -10.14 -5.06
CA GLY A 67 7.67 -9.73 -4.86
C GLY A 67 7.04 -8.98 -6.04
N LYS A 68 5.95 -8.27 -5.73
CA LYS A 68 5.07 -7.58 -6.68
C LYS A 68 5.72 -6.28 -7.20
N ARG A 69 5.64 -6.02 -8.50
CA ARG A 69 6.39 -4.92 -9.16
C ARG A 69 5.56 -3.66 -9.39
N PHE A 70 4.25 -3.80 -9.56
CA PHE A 70 3.40 -2.72 -10.03
C PHE A 70 2.65 -2.05 -8.88
N LEU A 71 2.40 -0.75 -9.02
CA LEU A 71 1.67 0.04 -8.02
C LEU A 71 0.23 -0.48 -7.93
N ASN A 72 -0.39 -0.39 -6.76
CA ASN A 72 -1.84 -0.53 -6.58
C ASN A 72 -2.36 0.68 -5.78
N SER A 73 -3.37 1.40 -6.32
CA SER A 73 -3.94 2.60 -5.70
C SER A 73 -4.98 2.33 -4.62
N GLY A 74 -5.44 1.09 -4.48
CA GLY A 74 -6.49 0.72 -3.54
C GLY A 74 -6.11 1.00 -2.09
N LEU A 75 -4.83 0.89 -1.73
CA LEU A 75 -4.34 1.24 -0.40
C LEU A 75 -2.98 1.93 -0.44
N PHE A 76 -2.85 2.98 0.37
CA PHE A 76 -1.58 3.66 0.60
C PHE A 76 -1.49 4.29 2.00
N LEU A 77 -0.25 4.42 2.48
CA LEU A 77 0.10 4.94 3.81
C LEU A 77 1.22 5.98 3.68
N GLY A 78 1.19 7.02 4.50
CA GLY A 78 2.19 8.09 4.40
C GLY A 78 1.87 9.33 5.22
N TYR A 79 2.79 10.27 5.22
CA TYR A 79 2.64 11.50 6.01
C TYR A 79 1.72 12.51 5.31
N ALA A 80 0.83 13.13 6.08
CA ALA A 80 -0.22 14.03 5.58
C ALA A 80 0.33 15.13 4.64
N LYS A 81 1.47 15.73 4.97
CA LYS A 81 2.09 16.80 4.18
C LYS A 81 2.52 16.31 2.80
N ASP A 82 3.15 15.14 2.74
CA ASP A 82 3.66 14.56 1.50
C ASP A 82 2.50 14.07 0.63
N PHE A 83 1.48 13.49 1.25
CA PHE A 83 0.25 13.14 0.55
C PHE A 83 -0.47 14.33 -0.03
N TYR A 84 -0.66 15.38 0.78
CA TYR A 84 -1.29 16.60 0.30
C TYR A 84 -0.53 17.16 -0.91
N LYS A 85 0.81 17.19 -0.85
CA LYS A 85 1.65 17.58 -1.98
C LYS A 85 1.40 16.70 -3.21
N MET A 86 1.31 15.38 -3.06
CA MET A 86 1.07 14.43 -4.16
C MET A 86 -0.31 14.60 -4.80
N ILE A 87 -1.38 14.66 -4.01
CA ILE A 87 -2.76 14.74 -4.53
C ILE A 87 -3.09 16.13 -5.12
N THR A 88 -2.27 17.15 -4.82
CA THR A 88 -2.45 18.52 -5.34
C THR A 88 -1.51 18.87 -6.49
N LEU A 89 -0.71 17.91 -7.01
CA LEU A 89 0.22 18.14 -8.13
C LEU A 89 -0.50 18.67 -9.39
N ARG A 90 -1.72 18.18 -9.65
CA ARG A 90 -2.59 18.72 -10.68
C ARG A 90 -4.05 18.52 -10.31
N LYS A 91 -4.93 19.20 -11.04
CA LYS A 91 -6.35 18.85 -11.06
C LYS A 91 -6.52 17.52 -11.80
N VAL A 92 -7.36 16.67 -11.25
CA VAL A 92 -7.77 15.37 -11.80
C VAL A 92 -9.27 15.50 -12.10
N ALA A 93 -9.71 15.10 -13.29
CA ALA A 93 -11.14 15.09 -13.62
C ALA A 93 -11.84 13.89 -12.97
N ASP A 94 -13.16 13.99 -12.79
CA ASP A 94 -13.95 13.00 -12.05
C ASP A 94 -13.96 11.60 -12.70
N ASP A 95 -13.65 11.51 -14.00
CA ASP A 95 -13.61 10.29 -14.79
C ASP A 95 -12.19 9.75 -15.03
N GLU A 96 -11.16 10.39 -14.46
CA GLU A 96 -9.80 9.91 -14.59
C GLU A 96 -9.53 8.71 -13.67
N ASP A 97 -8.83 7.73 -14.21
CA ASP A 97 -8.40 6.55 -13.48
C ASP A 97 -7.35 6.92 -12.42
N ASP A 98 -7.70 6.69 -11.15
CA ASP A 98 -6.89 7.00 -9.98
C ASP A 98 -5.56 6.21 -9.98
N GLN A 99 -5.62 4.94 -10.36
CA GLN A 99 -4.45 4.10 -10.49
C GLN A 99 -3.47 4.64 -11.53
N LEU A 100 -3.95 5.02 -12.71
CA LEU A 100 -3.13 5.59 -13.77
C LEU A 100 -2.53 6.93 -13.32
N TYR A 101 -3.28 7.72 -12.56
CA TYR A 101 -2.78 8.96 -11.98
C TYR A 101 -1.56 8.73 -11.06
N TYR A 102 -1.69 7.84 -10.07
CA TYR A 102 -0.58 7.54 -9.16
C TYR A 102 0.56 6.78 -9.83
N THR A 103 0.25 5.93 -10.81
CA THR A 103 1.25 5.23 -11.63
C THR A 103 2.15 6.23 -12.35
N LYS A 104 1.58 7.24 -13.01
CA LYS A 104 2.36 8.29 -13.69
C LYS A 104 3.25 9.08 -12.73
N ILE A 105 2.76 9.39 -11.52
CA ILE A 105 3.57 10.05 -10.48
C ILE A 105 4.72 9.14 -10.02
N TYR A 106 4.46 7.85 -9.84
CA TYR A 106 5.47 6.89 -9.41
C TYR A 106 6.54 6.63 -10.49
N LEU A 107 6.14 6.64 -11.77
CA LEU A 107 7.07 6.41 -12.88
C LEU A 107 7.96 7.63 -13.18
N ASP A 108 7.49 8.84 -12.89
CA ASP A 108 8.35 10.02 -12.88
C ASP A 108 9.39 9.89 -11.77
N GLU A 109 10.65 9.62 -12.16
CA GLU A 109 11.75 9.40 -11.22
C GLU A 109 11.96 10.58 -10.27
N LYS A 110 11.81 11.81 -10.76
CA LYS A 110 12.00 13.02 -9.96
C LYS A 110 10.91 13.12 -8.91
N LEU A 111 9.64 12.98 -9.30
CA LEU A 111 8.51 13.02 -8.38
C LEU A 111 8.58 11.86 -7.36
N ARG A 112 8.89 10.64 -7.82
CA ARG A 112 9.07 9.47 -6.96
C ARG A 112 10.14 9.70 -5.89
N ASN A 113 11.27 10.29 -6.26
CA ASN A 113 12.37 10.59 -5.34
C ASN A 113 12.04 11.76 -4.40
N ASP A 114 11.46 12.84 -4.93
CA ASP A 114 11.09 14.04 -4.15
C ASP A 114 10.02 13.74 -3.09
N LEU A 115 9.03 12.90 -3.42
CA LEU A 115 7.96 12.45 -2.53
C LEU A 115 8.35 11.20 -1.73
N LYS A 116 9.52 10.62 -2.01
CA LYS A 116 10.05 9.40 -1.38
C LYS A 116 9.03 8.26 -1.38
N ILE A 117 8.46 7.99 -2.55
CA ILE A 117 7.43 6.97 -2.75
C ILE A 117 8.08 5.57 -2.75
N GLY A 118 7.43 4.61 -2.11
CA GLY A 118 7.76 3.18 -2.14
C GLY A 118 6.56 2.33 -2.54
N LEU A 119 6.84 1.08 -2.92
CA LEU A 119 5.83 0.04 -3.11
C LEU A 119 6.07 -1.06 -2.08
N ASP A 120 4.99 -1.58 -1.50
CA ASP A 120 5.04 -2.75 -0.62
C ASP A 120 5.10 -4.06 -1.44
N SER A 121 6.19 -4.24 -2.19
CA SER A 121 6.39 -5.38 -3.09
C SER A 121 6.29 -6.73 -2.40
N ALA A 122 6.69 -6.80 -1.13
CA ALA A 122 6.69 -8.03 -0.34
C ALA A 122 5.42 -8.20 0.52
N SER A 123 4.41 -7.34 0.35
CA SER A 123 3.15 -7.38 1.10
C SER A 123 3.32 -7.42 2.64
N ARG A 124 4.26 -6.64 3.17
CA ARG A 124 4.55 -6.55 4.62
C ARG A 124 3.45 -5.81 5.39
N ILE A 125 2.70 -4.94 4.72
CA ILE A 125 1.61 -4.14 5.26
C ILE A 125 0.33 -4.40 4.47
N PHE A 126 0.39 -4.29 3.13
CA PHE A 126 -0.75 -4.39 2.25
C PHE A 126 -0.78 -5.73 1.51
N GLN A 127 -1.89 -6.45 1.62
CA GLN A 127 -2.16 -7.65 0.87
C GLN A 127 -3.30 -7.42 -0.12
N ASN A 128 -2.96 -7.27 -1.40
CA ASN A 128 -3.94 -7.35 -2.47
C ASN A 128 -4.23 -8.81 -2.83
N LEU A 129 -5.50 -9.20 -2.80
CA LEU A 129 -5.99 -10.55 -3.08
C LEU A 129 -6.40 -10.76 -4.55
N ASN A 130 -6.52 -9.69 -5.35
CA ASN A 130 -6.85 -9.81 -6.75
C ASN A 130 -5.81 -10.66 -7.49
N GLY A 131 -6.24 -11.80 -8.03
CA GLY A 131 -5.38 -12.78 -8.71
C GLY A 131 -4.40 -13.53 -7.81
N VAL A 132 -4.60 -13.53 -6.48
CA VAL A 132 -3.73 -14.21 -5.48
C VAL A 132 -4.56 -15.10 -4.53
N THR A 133 -5.79 -15.45 -4.89
CA THR A 133 -6.73 -16.21 -4.03
C THR A 133 -6.23 -17.61 -3.68
N ASP A 134 -5.49 -18.26 -4.57
CA ASP A 134 -4.98 -19.63 -4.39
C ASP A 134 -3.82 -19.71 -3.38
N ASP A 135 -3.22 -18.56 -3.05
CA ASP A 135 -2.07 -18.49 -2.15
C ASP A 135 -2.47 -18.17 -0.70
N VAL A 136 -3.76 -18.10 -0.38
CA VAL A 136 -4.26 -17.63 0.92
C VAL A 136 -4.79 -18.77 1.78
N GLU A 137 -4.31 -18.84 3.02
CA GLU A 137 -4.82 -19.75 4.06
C GLU A 137 -5.43 -18.94 5.21
N VAL A 138 -6.57 -19.40 5.74
CA VAL A 138 -7.15 -18.89 6.98
C VAL A 138 -6.77 -19.83 8.11
N GLN A 139 -6.02 -19.32 9.08
CA GLN A 139 -5.64 -20.03 10.29
C GLN A 139 -6.49 -19.55 11.46
N PHE A 140 -7.05 -20.47 12.21
CA PHE A 140 -7.81 -20.17 13.42
C PHE A 140 -6.93 -20.40 14.63
N ASP A 141 -6.91 -19.44 15.54
CA ASP A 141 -6.35 -19.61 16.86
C ASP A 141 -7.39 -20.37 17.71
N GLU A 142 -7.05 -21.61 18.10
CA GLU A 142 -7.99 -22.51 18.80
C GLU A 142 -8.36 -22.02 20.20
N ASP A 143 -7.51 -21.18 20.83
CA ASP A 143 -7.71 -20.69 22.19
C ASP A 143 -8.58 -19.42 22.23
N THR A 144 -8.44 -18.56 21.22
CA THR A 144 -9.13 -17.25 21.16
C THR A 144 -10.29 -17.21 20.16
N GLY A 145 -10.33 -18.15 19.21
CA GLY A 145 -11.27 -18.15 18.08
C GLY A 145 -10.95 -17.09 17.02
N GLU A 146 -9.80 -16.41 17.12
CA GLU A 146 -9.38 -15.40 16.14
C GLU A 146 -8.95 -16.05 14.83
N ALA A 147 -9.41 -15.49 13.71
CA ALA A 147 -9.02 -15.92 12.36
C ALA A 147 -7.91 -15.02 11.80
N LEU A 148 -6.87 -15.64 11.28
CA LEU A 148 -5.69 -15.01 10.71
C LEU A 148 -5.52 -15.44 9.26
N VAL A 149 -5.52 -14.48 8.36
CA VAL A 149 -5.27 -14.73 6.93
C VAL A 149 -3.75 -14.68 6.67
N ARG A 150 -3.20 -15.69 5.98
CA ARG A 150 -1.77 -15.80 5.64
C ARG A 150 -1.56 -16.21 4.19
N LEU A 151 -0.39 -15.91 3.63
CA LEU A 151 0.03 -16.42 2.32
C LEU A 151 0.93 -17.67 2.45
N CYS A 152 0.61 -18.72 1.69
CA CYS A 152 1.37 -19.97 1.60
C CYS A 152 2.76 -19.78 0.97
N ASN A 153 2.94 -18.84 0.04
CA ASN A 153 4.23 -18.63 -0.63
C ASN A 153 5.20 -17.70 0.13
N TYR A 154 4.76 -17.14 1.25
CA TYR A 154 5.53 -16.15 2.03
C TYR A 154 5.61 -16.51 3.52
N PHE A 155 5.66 -17.81 3.86
CA PHE A 155 5.74 -18.30 5.25
C PHE A 155 6.85 -17.64 6.10
N HIS A 156 7.90 -17.10 5.46
CA HIS A 156 9.02 -16.43 6.13
C HIS A 156 8.84 -14.91 6.30
N LEU A 157 7.77 -14.32 5.77
CA LEU A 157 7.48 -12.89 5.91
C LEU A 157 6.51 -12.62 7.06
N PRO A 158 6.61 -11.42 7.68
CA PRO A 158 5.61 -10.98 8.65
C PRO A 158 4.22 -10.94 8.01
N LYS A 159 3.20 -11.37 8.76
CA LYS A 159 1.78 -11.32 8.35
C LYS A 159 1.44 -9.91 7.88
N SER A 160 0.71 -9.74 6.79
CA SER A 160 0.22 -8.44 6.35
C SER A 160 -0.76 -7.84 7.37
N SER A 161 -0.89 -6.51 7.39
CA SER A 161 -1.75 -5.79 8.33
C SER A 161 -3.12 -5.44 7.76
N ILE A 162 -3.22 -5.36 6.43
CA ILE A 162 -4.40 -4.88 5.73
C ILE A 162 -4.59 -5.74 4.48
N PHE A 163 -5.80 -6.22 4.26
CA PHE A 163 -6.18 -7.02 3.11
C PHE A 163 -7.19 -6.26 2.25
N THR A 164 -7.02 -6.29 0.91
CA THR A 164 -8.00 -5.81 -0.08
C THR A 164 -8.49 -6.98 -0.90
N PHE A 165 -9.81 -7.07 -1.13
CA PHE A 165 -10.43 -8.26 -1.71
C PHE A 165 -10.69 -8.14 -3.22
N GLU A 166 -10.93 -6.94 -3.75
CA GLU A 166 -11.23 -6.76 -5.18
C GLU A 166 -10.64 -5.44 -5.72
N LYS A 167 -10.74 -5.23 -7.04
CA LYS A 167 -10.62 -3.93 -7.69
C LYS A 167 -11.76 -3.78 -8.69
#